data_AF-A0A7X6JYV2-F1
#
_entry.id   AF-A0A7X6JYV2-F1
#
_cell.length_a   1.000
_cell.length_b   1.000
_cell.length_c   1.000
_cell.angle_alpha   90.00
_cell.angle_beta   90.00
_cell.angle_gamma   90.00
#
_symmetry.space_group_name_H-M   'P 1'
#
loop_
_entity.id
_entity.type
_entity.pdbx_description
1 polymer ?
#
loop_
_entity_poly.entity_id
_entity_poly.type
_entity_poly.pdbx_seq_one_letter_code
_entity_poly.pdbx_strand_id
1 'polypeptide(L)' 'MRLLDFNRLRQTLGGRSRSSVYRDIEAGRLPQPLRLGGRLYWVEAEVHAYLEELADVG' A
#
# COMPACT_ATOMS: atom_id res chain seq x y z
N MET A 1 -15.46 -4.30 -1.64
CA MET A 1 -14.38 -3.32 -1.40
C MET A 1 -13.78 -3.60 -0.03
N ARG A 2 -12.53 -4.08 0.03
CA ARG A 2 -11.83 -4.36 1.29
C ARG A 2 -10.79 -3.29 1.55
N LEU A 3 -10.72 -2.83 2.80
CA LEU A 3 -9.73 -1.85 3.25
C LEU A 3 -8.65 -2.56 4.06
N LEU A 4 -7.40 -2.21 3.78
CA LEU A 4 -6.23 -2.65 4.53
C LEU A 4 -5.85 -1.55 5.52
N ASP A 5 -5.73 -1.88 6.79
CA ASP A 5 -5.01 -1.03 7.72
C ASP A 5 -3.49 -1.11 7.46
N PHE A 6 -2.73 -0.20 8.07
CA PHE A 6 -1.28 -0.10 7.90
C PHE A 6 -0.53 -1.43 8.15
N ASN A 7 -0.94 -2.22 9.13
CA ASN A 7 -0.26 -3.48 9.43
C ASN A 7 -0.57 -4.53 8.38
N ARG A 8 -1.82 -4.61 7.92
CA ARG A 8 -2.18 -5.55 6.85
C ARG A 8 -1.51 -5.19 5.53
N LEU A 9 -1.44 -3.91 5.18
CA LEU A 9 -0.71 -3.43 4.01
C LEU A 9 0.74 -3.94 4.03
N ARG A 10 1.45 -3.75 5.14
CA ARG A 10 2.85 -4.21 5.28
C ARG A 10 3.00 -5.71 5.08
N GLN A 11 2.06 -6.52 5.59
CA GLN A 11 2.07 -7.96 5.39
C GLN A 11 1.88 -8.31 3.91
N THR A 12 0.95 -7.65 3.22
CA THR A 12 0.76 -7.81 1.77
C THR A 12 2.02 -7.47 0.99
N LEU A 13 2.77 -6.45 1.44
CA LEU A 13 4.05 -6.01 0.84
C LEU A 13 5.27 -6.84 1.28
N GLY A 14 5.09 -8.09 1.71
CA GLY A 14 6.19 -8.97 2.12
C GLY A 14 6.85 -8.59 3.45
N GLY A 15 6.10 -8.01 4.38
CA GLY A 15 6.60 -7.61 5.69
C GLY A 15 7.35 -6.28 5.70
N ARG A 16 7.13 -5.43 4.69
CA ARG A 16 7.82 -4.14 4.52
C ARG A 16 7.79 -3.29 5.81
N SER A 17 8.91 -2.64 6.12
CA SER A 17 9.02 -1.75 7.28
C SER A 17 8.18 -0.48 7.08
N ARG A 18 7.81 0.19 8.18
CA ARG A 18 7.01 1.43 8.14
C ARG A 18 7.69 2.52 7.29
N SER A 19 8.99 2.72 7.48
CA SER A 19 9.76 3.72 6.73
C SER A 19 9.84 3.42 5.24
N SER A 20 9.93 2.14 4.86
CA SER A 20 9.89 1.75 3.45
C SER A 20 8.52 1.98 2.83
N VAL A 21 7.42 1.72 3.55
CA VAL A 21 6.07 2.05 3.09
C VAL A 21 5.91 3.54 2.81
N TYR A 22 6.36 4.42 3.73
CA TYR A 22 6.31 5.87 3.48
C TYR A 22 7.14 6.28 2.26
N ARG A 23 8.36 5.74 2.12
CA ARG A 23 9.19 5.98 0.93
C ARG A 23 8.54 5.51 -0.38
N ASP A 24 7.79 4.42 -0.36
CA ASP A 24 7.08 3.95 -1.56
C ASP A 24 5.89 4.83 -1.91
N ILE A 25 5.17 5.35 -0.91
CA ILE A 25 4.09 6.32 -1.11
C ILE A 25 4.66 7.62 -1.71
N GLU A 26 5.77 8.12 -1.15
CA GLU A 26 6.47 9.31 -1.67
C GLU A 26 7.02 9.08 -3.09
N ALA A 27 7.50 7.87 -3.39
CA ALA A 27 7.99 7.50 -4.71
C ALA A 27 6.89 7.11 -5.70
N GLY A 28 5.61 7.18 -5.32
CA GLY A 28 4.47 6.82 -6.18
C GLY A 28 4.36 5.32 -6.49
N ARG A 29 5.06 4.45 -5.75
CA ARG A 29 5.01 2.98 -5.90
C ARG A 29 3.87 2.32 -5.12
N LEU A 30 3.10 3.11 -4.37
CA LEU A 30 1.92 2.67 -3.64
C LEU A 30 0.81 3.71 -3.77
N PRO A 31 -0.47 3.29 -3.71
CA PRO A 31 -1.58 4.23 -3.66
C PRO A 31 -1.53 5.07 -2.38
N GLN A 32 -2.07 6.29 -2.46
CA GLN A 32 -2.20 7.17 -1.31
C GLN A 32 -3.20 6.60 -0.28
N PRO A 33 -2.94 6.73 1.02
CA PRO A 33 -3.89 6.26 2.03
C PRO A 33 -5.17 7.09 2.09
N LEU A 34 -6.27 6.40 2.30
CA LEU A 34 -7.52 6.96 2.79
C LEU A 34 -7.39 7.24 4.30
N ARG A 35 -7.71 8.48 4.71
CA ARG A 35 -7.82 8.85 6.12
C ARG A 35 -9.23 8.62 6.61
N LEU A 36 -9.42 7.65 7.51
CA LEU A 36 -10.69 7.39 8.17
C LEU A 36 -10.48 7.57 9.68
N GLY A 37 -10.92 8.73 10.20
CA GLY A 37 -10.60 9.16 11.55
C GLY A 37 -9.09 9.29 11.76
N GLY A 38 -8.58 8.74 12.87
CA GLY A 38 -7.15 8.78 13.22
C GLY A 38 -6.30 7.66 12.59
N ARG A 39 -6.82 6.91 11.61
CA ARG A 39 -6.14 5.75 11.01
C ARG A 39 -6.03 5.88 9.49
N LEU A 40 -5.00 5.25 8.95
CA LEU A 40 -4.73 5.16 7.52
C LEU A 40 -5.21 3.82 6.99
N TYR A 41 -5.88 3.86 5.84
CA TYR A 41 -6.41 2.70 5.14
C TYR A 41 -6.04 2.74 3.66
N TRP A 42 -5.99 1.58 3.03
CA TRP A 42 -5.79 1.44 1.59
C TRP A 42 -6.86 0.54 1.02
N VAL A 43 -7.27 0.80 -0.22
CA VAL A 43 -8.13 -0.13 -0.94
C VAL A 43 -7.27 -1.32 -1.37
N GLU A 44 -7.65 -2.53 -0.96
CA GLU A 44 -6.87 -3.75 -1.24
C GLU A 44 -6.66 -3.95 -2.75
N ALA A 45 -7.71 -3.76 -3.54
CA ALA A 45 -7.66 -3.91 -5.00
C ALA A 45 -6.67 -2.93 -5.66
N GLU A 46 -6.61 -1.68 -5.20
CA GLU A 46 -5.64 -0.70 -5.72
C GLU A 46 -4.22 -1.13 -5.38
N VAL A 47 -3.97 -1.59 -4.14
CA VAL A 47 -2.63 -2.08 -3.75
C VAL A 47 -2.20 -3.24 -4.64
N HIS A 48 -3.09 -4.19 -4.94
CA HIS A 48 -2.76 -5.30 -5.84
C HIS A 48 -2.49 -4.82 -7.27
N ALA A 49 -3.32 -3.92 -7.82
CA ALA A 49 -3.11 -3.37 -9.14
C ALA A 49 -1.73 -2.67 -9.27
N TYR A 50 -1.32 -1.90 -8.27
CA TYR A 50 0.01 -1.27 -8.23
C TYR A 50 1.15 -2.30 -8.21
N LEU A 51 0.97 -3.41 -7.49
CA LEU A 51 1.97 -4.47 -7.43
C LEU A 51 2.07 -5.25 -8.75
N GLU A 52 0.95 -5.45 -9.43
CA GLU A 52 0.90 -6.07 -10.75
C GLU A 52 1.56 -5.17 -11.81
N GLU A 53 1.25 -3.87 -11.82
CA GLU A 53 1.87 -2.90 -12.73
C GLU A 53 3.40 -2.82 -12.53
N LEU A 54 3.87 -2.90 -11.29
CA LEU A 54 5.31 -2.96 -10.98
C LEU A 54 5.96 -4.29 -11.38
N ALA A 55 5.20 -5.39 -11.47
CA ALA A 55 5.71 -6.68 -11.90
C ALA A 55 5.76 -6.82 -13.43
N ASP A 56 4.89 -6.08 -14.15
CA ASP A 56 4.79 -6.11 -15.62
C ASP A 56 5.85 -5.24 -16.32
N VAL A 57 6.53 -4.35 -15.58
CA VAL A 57 7.70 -3.58 -16.07
C VAL A 57 9.01 -4.38 -16.06
N GLY A 58 8.93 -5.70 -16.26
CA GLY A 58 10.06 -6.64 -16.34
C GLY A 58 10.74 -6.69 -17.70
#